data_AF-A0A2A6H464-F1
#
_entry.id   AF-A0A2A6H464-F1
#
_cell.length_a   1.000
_cell.length_b   1.000
_cell.length_c   1.000
_cell.angle_alpha   90.00
_cell.angle_beta   90.00
_cell.angle_gamma   90.00
#
_symmetry.space_group_name_H-M   'P 1'
#
loop_
_entity.id
_entity.type
_entity.pdbx_description
1 polymer ?
#
loop_
_entity_poly.entity_id
_entity_poly.type
_entity_poly.pdbx_seq_one_letter_code
_entity_poly.pdbx_strand_id
1 'polypeptide(L)'
;MTRREFSELTAVRLQLEPLALTLAAPHLKPAQFERLDAFVAQHEAARLASDPTGVRQADTGFLFELYRSSGSTLLLSFIESLWLRRSPMFWEARWALLGSSLGRAPHRHKEIMGALRQDQPDLARDFLIEEIRNASEFLLEAMRFREATD
;
A
#
# COMPACT_ATOMS: atom_id res chain seq x y z
N MET A 1 -1.33 -19.02 -2.94
CA MET A 1 -2.72 -18.56 -2.75
C MET A 1 -3.48 -18.77 -4.05
N THR A 2 -4.78 -19.10 -4.00
CA THR A 2 -5.65 -19.18 -5.18
C THR A 2 -6.09 -17.78 -5.63
N ARG A 3 -6.61 -17.63 -6.86
CA ARG A 3 -7.14 -16.32 -7.32
C ARG A 3 -8.27 -15.81 -6.44
N ARG A 4 -9.14 -16.72 -5.99
CA ARG A 4 -10.26 -16.41 -5.09
C ARG A 4 -9.76 -15.90 -3.74
N GLU A 5 -8.84 -16.63 -3.10
CA GLU A 5 -8.25 -16.22 -1.82
C GLU A 5 -7.58 -14.84 -1.91
N PHE A 6 -6.90 -14.52 -3.02
CA PHE A 6 -6.29 -13.20 -3.21
C PHE A 6 -7.31 -12.08 -3.44
N SER A 7 -8.40 -12.40 -4.12
CA SER A 7 -9.52 -11.46 -4.33
C SER A 7 -10.22 -11.16 -3.01
N GLU A 8 -10.46 -12.18 -2.18
CA GLU A 8 -11.01 -12.05 -0.83
C GLU A 8 -10.05 -11.25 0.07
N LEU A 9 -8.75 -11.54 0.04
CA LEU A 9 -7.72 -10.76 0.74
C LEU A 9 -7.75 -9.29 0.34
N THR A 10 -7.84 -9.00 -0.96
CA THR A 10 -7.92 -7.63 -1.49
C THR A 10 -9.20 -6.94 -1.03
N ALA A 11 -10.34 -7.62 -1.06
CA ALA A 11 -11.61 -7.05 -0.63
C ALA A 11 -11.58 -6.63 0.85
N VAL A 12 -11.01 -7.46 1.74
CA VAL A 12 -10.85 -7.10 3.16
C VAL A 12 -9.89 -5.93 3.33
N ARG A 13 -8.76 -5.94 2.62
CA ARG A 13 -7.78 -4.83 2.64
C ARG A 13 -8.42 -3.49 2.24
N LEU A 14 -9.29 -3.50 1.23
CA LEU A 14 -10.04 -2.32 0.77
C LEU A 14 -11.04 -1.78 1.81
N GLN A 15 -11.38 -2.55 2.85
CA GLN A 15 -12.20 -2.05 3.96
C GLN A 15 -11.32 -1.50 5.09
N LEU A 16 -10.22 -2.19 5.42
CA LEU A 16 -9.45 -1.91 6.63
C LEU A 16 -8.37 -0.83 6.42
N GLU A 17 -7.63 -0.87 5.32
CA GLU A 17 -6.53 0.06 5.08
C GLU A 17 -7.03 1.51 4.88
N PRO A 18 -8.10 1.77 4.11
CA PRO A 18 -8.67 3.11 4.00
C PRO A 18 -9.27 3.63 5.31
N LEU A 19 -9.90 2.74 6.11
CA LEU A 19 -10.38 3.09 7.45
C LEU A 19 -9.22 3.52 8.35
N ALA A 20 -8.09 2.82 8.32
CA ALA A 20 -6.91 3.18 9.10
C ALA A 20 -6.35 4.55 8.72
N LEU A 21 -6.32 4.88 7.42
CA LEU A 21 -5.92 6.20 6.94
C LEU A 21 -6.89 7.29 7.44
N THR A 22 -8.20 7.10 7.30
CA THR A 22 -9.20 8.08 7.78
C THR A 22 -9.06 8.32 9.29
N LEU A 23 -8.86 7.26 10.08
CA LEU A 23 -8.63 7.38 11.53
C LEU A 23 -7.27 8.01 11.88
N ALA A 24 -6.28 7.87 11.00
CA ALA A 24 -4.95 8.43 11.21
C ALA A 24 -4.87 9.93 10.93
N ALA A 25 -5.63 10.42 9.95
CA ALA A 25 -5.59 11.81 9.50
C ALA A 25 -5.62 12.85 10.64
N PRO A 26 -6.55 12.81 11.62
CA PRO A 26 -6.58 13.79 12.71
C PRO A 26 -5.41 13.69 13.69
N HIS A 27 -4.63 12.61 13.66
CA HIS A 27 -3.52 12.37 14.57
C HIS A 27 -2.14 12.63 13.96
N LEU A 28 -2.07 12.96 12.67
CA LEU A 28 -0.80 13.26 11.99
C LEU A 28 -0.25 14.61 12.47
N LYS A 29 0.97 14.60 12.97
CA LYS A 29 1.70 15.80 13.43
C LYS A 29 2.93 16.02 12.54
N PRO A 30 3.62 17.18 12.66
CA PRO A 30 4.80 17.47 11.83
C PRO A 30 5.84 16.34 11.80
N ALA A 31 6.09 15.70 12.94
CA ALA A 31 7.02 14.56 13.02
C ALA A 31 6.58 13.32 12.21
N GLN A 32 5.27 13.05 12.11
CA GLN A 32 4.75 11.99 11.23
C GLN A 32 4.93 12.38 9.76
N PHE A 33 4.60 13.63 9.40
CA PHE A 33 4.76 14.10 8.02
C PHE A 33 6.23 14.03 7.57
N GLU A 34 7.19 14.39 8.42
CA GLU A 34 8.63 14.26 8.12
C GLU A 34 9.04 12.80 7.83
N ARG A 35 8.55 11.83 8.63
CA ARG A 35 8.82 10.41 8.39
C ARG A 35 8.19 9.91 7.10
N LEU A 36 6.95 10.31 6.85
CA LEU A 36 6.23 9.95 5.63
C LEU A 36 6.92 10.53 4.39
N ASP A 37 7.40 11.77 4.44
CA ASP A 37 8.19 12.39 3.36
C ASP A 37 9.49 11.65 3.10
N ALA A 38 10.19 11.22 4.15
CA ALA A 38 11.39 10.41 4.00
C ALA A 38 11.09 9.09 3.26
N PHE A 39 9.99 8.42 3.58
CA PHE A 39 9.59 7.21 2.85
C PHE A 39 9.17 7.48 1.42
N VAL A 40 8.48 8.59 1.14
CA VAL A 40 8.16 9.00 -0.24
C VAL A 40 9.46 9.18 -1.04
N ALA A 41 10.43 9.93 -0.51
CA ALA A 41 11.70 10.18 -1.18
C ALA A 41 12.51 8.88 -1.38
N GLN A 42 12.56 8.01 -0.37
CA GLN A 42 13.23 6.70 -0.45
C GLN A 42 12.58 5.81 -1.52
N HIS A 43 11.25 5.81 -1.60
CA HIS A 43 10.53 5.03 -2.60
C HIS A 43 10.90 5.48 -4.03
N GLU A 44 10.92 6.80 -4.26
CA GLU A 44 11.31 7.36 -5.57
C GLU A 44 12.75 7.04 -5.94
N ALA A 45 13.68 7.21 -4.99
CA ALA A 45 15.09 6.88 -5.19
C ALA A 45 15.27 5.39 -5.51
N ALA A 46 14.60 4.50 -4.78
CA ALA A 46 14.67 3.07 -5.01
C ALA A 46 14.07 2.65 -6.37
N ARG A 47 12.98 3.31 -6.81
CA ARG A 47 12.42 3.10 -8.16
C ARG A 47 13.40 3.50 -9.25
N LEU A 48 14.04 4.66 -9.13
CA LEU A 48 15.05 5.14 -10.08
C LEU A 48 16.26 4.19 -10.15
N ALA A 49 16.66 3.65 -9.00
CA ALA A 49 17.74 2.67 -8.90
C ALA A 49 17.34 1.25 -9.33
N SER A 50 16.08 1.01 -9.71
CA SER A 50 15.54 -0.34 -9.97
C SER A 50 15.79 -1.33 -8.81
N ASP A 51 15.68 -0.85 -7.58
CA ASP A 51 15.88 -1.62 -6.36
C ASP A 51 14.53 -2.11 -5.78
N PRO A 52 14.15 -3.38 -6.01
CA PRO A 52 12.88 -3.91 -5.52
C PRO A 52 12.82 -4.07 -4.01
N THR A 53 13.97 -4.11 -3.33
CA THR A 53 14.04 -4.22 -1.88
C THR A 53 13.77 -2.85 -1.26
N GLY A 54 14.48 -1.82 -1.72
CA GLY A 54 14.27 -0.44 -1.30
C GLY A 54 12.84 0.04 -1.57
N VAL A 55 12.27 -0.27 -2.73
CA VAL A 55 10.88 0.07 -3.07
C VAL A 55 9.92 -0.52 -2.05
N ARG A 56 10.05 -1.80 -1.73
CA ARG A 56 9.19 -2.46 -0.75
C ARG A 56 9.36 -1.92 0.66
N GLN A 57 10.60 -1.66 1.07
CA GLN A 57 10.89 -1.13 2.40
C GLN A 57 10.25 0.24 2.58
N ALA A 58 10.41 1.12 1.59
CA ALA A 58 9.82 2.45 1.60
C ALA A 58 8.28 2.40 1.53
N ASP A 59 7.72 1.54 0.67
CA ASP A 59 6.26 1.32 0.54
C ASP A 59 5.63 0.83 1.85
N THR A 60 6.22 -0.22 2.43
CA THR A 60 5.78 -0.77 3.71
C THR A 60 5.94 0.26 4.83
N GLY A 61 7.07 0.97 4.85
CA GLY A 61 7.35 2.01 5.83
C GLY A 61 6.32 3.14 5.80
N PHE A 62 6.02 3.65 4.61
CA PHE A 62 5.01 4.70 4.40
C PHE A 62 3.62 4.28 4.90
N LEU A 63 3.11 3.15 4.40
CA LEU A 63 1.75 2.70 4.73
C LEU A 63 1.61 2.35 6.21
N PHE A 64 2.59 1.68 6.82
CA PHE A 64 2.52 1.37 8.25
C PHE A 64 2.76 2.58 9.18
N GLU A 65 3.47 3.60 8.74
CA GLU A 65 3.53 4.88 9.49
C GLU A 65 2.14 5.54 9.53
N LEU A 66 1.39 5.53 8.42
CA LEU A 66 0.00 5.96 8.39
C LEU A 66 -0.87 5.10 9.30
N TYR A 67 -0.82 3.77 9.15
CA TYR A 67 -1.71 2.88 9.90
C TYR A 67 -1.48 2.91 11.41
N ARG A 68 -0.22 3.05 11.86
CA ARG A 68 0.09 3.25 13.28
C ARG A 68 -0.47 4.55 13.84
N SER A 69 -0.58 5.58 12.99
CA SER A 69 -1.16 6.87 13.38
C SER A 69 -2.69 6.81 13.56
N SER A 70 -3.36 5.71 13.20
CA SER A 70 -4.81 5.52 13.41
C SER A 70 -5.23 5.49 14.88
N GLY A 71 -4.31 5.23 15.81
CA GLY A 71 -4.61 5.06 17.22
C GLY A 71 -5.32 3.75 17.58
N SER A 72 -5.57 2.86 16.61
CA SER A 72 -6.25 1.58 16.82
C SER A 72 -5.30 0.40 16.70
N THR A 73 -4.85 -0.13 17.84
CA THR A 73 -3.98 -1.32 17.89
C THR A 73 -4.67 -2.58 17.35
N LEU A 74 -6.00 -2.69 17.52
CA LEU A 74 -6.79 -3.79 16.99
C LEU A 74 -6.89 -3.74 15.45
N LEU A 75 -7.13 -2.56 14.88
CA LEU A 75 -7.17 -2.41 13.44
C LEU A 75 -5.80 -2.69 12.82
N LEU A 76 -4.74 -2.18 13.45
CA LEU A 76 -3.37 -2.42 13.01
C LEU A 76 -3.02 -3.91 12.96
N SER A 77 -3.39 -4.70 13.99
CA SER A 77 -3.08 -6.13 14.02
C SER A 77 -3.80 -6.94 12.93
N PHE A 78 -5.03 -6.55 12.57
CA PHE A 78 -5.72 -7.12 11.41
C PHE A 78 -5.00 -6.76 10.11
N ILE A 79 -4.59 -5.51 9.93
CA ILE A 79 -3.85 -5.08 8.74
C ILE A 79 -2.51 -5.83 8.63
N GLU A 80 -1.75 -5.95 9.72
CA GLU A 80 -0.50 -6.71 9.76
C GLU A 80 -0.71 -8.17 9.31
N SER A 81 -1.77 -8.81 9.81
CA SER A 81 -2.11 -10.18 9.44
C SER A 81 -2.41 -10.34 7.93
N LEU A 82 -3.12 -9.38 7.33
CA LEU A 82 -3.40 -9.38 5.89
C LEU A 82 -2.13 -9.12 5.07
N TRP A 83 -1.27 -8.23 5.55
CA TRP A 83 0.01 -7.92 4.90
C TRP A 83 0.97 -9.10 4.90
N LEU A 84 1.02 -9.89 5.96
CA LEU A 84 1.80 -11.14 5.99
C LEU A 84 1.35 -12.11 4.89
N ARG A 85 0.04 -12.21 4.65
CA ARG A 85 -0.54 -13.06 3.58
C ARG A 85 -0.29 -12.48 2.18
N ARG A 86 -0.29 -11.15 2.03
CA ARG A 86 -0.07 -10.49 0.73
C ARG A 86 1.40 -10.52 0.30
N SER A 87 2.33 -10.46 1.26
CA SER A 87 3.76 -10.19 1.02
C SER A 87 4.45 -11.12 0.00
N PRO A 88 4.27 -12.46 0.03
CA PRO A 88 4.90 -13.35 -0.94
C PRO A 88 4.54 -13.04 -2.39
N MET A 89 3.25 -12.72 -2.66
CA MET A 89 2.78 -12.39 -4.01
C MET A 89 3.46 -11.12 -4.55
N PHE A 90 3.55 -10.07 -3.71
CA PHE A 90 4.23 -8.82 -4.07
C PHE A 90 5.75 -8.99 -4.18
N TRP A 91 6.35 -9.94 -3.45
CA TRP A 91 7.78 -10.25 -3.62
C TRP A 91 8.04 -10.97 -4.93
N GLU A 92 7.25 -11.99 -5.27
CA GLU A 92 7.38 -12.71 -6.52
C GLU A 92 7.18 -11.79 -7.74
N ALA A 93 6.20 -10.88 -7.68
CA ALA A 93 5.90 -9.93 -8.74
C ALA A 93 6.84 -8.70 -8.82
N ARG A 94 7.85 -8.59 -7.94
CA ARG A 94 8.62 -7.34 -7.73
C ARG A 94 9.22 -6.75 -9.01
N TRP A 95 9.72 -7.58 -9.91
CA TRP A 95 10.32 -7.13 -11.17
C TRP A 95 9.26 -6.66 -12.17
N ALA A 96 8.11 -7.32 -12.21
CA ALA A 96 6.99 -6.89 -13.03
C ALA A 96 6.41 -5.57 -12.51
N LEU A 97 6.30 -5.41 -11.19
CA LEU A 97 5.88 -4.17 -10.54
C LEU A 97 6.85 -3.01 -10.84
N LEU A 98 8.16 -3.26 -10.75
CA LEU A 98 9.19 -2.26 -11.10
C LEU A 98 9.17 -1.89 -12.59
N GLY A 99 9.07 -2.90 -13.47
CA GLY A 99 9.13 -2.75 -14.92
C GLY A 99 7.81 -2.30 -15.56
N SER A 100 6.70 -2.29 -14.82
CA SER A 100 5.46 -1.68 -15.28
C SER A 100 5.75 -0.20 -15.57
N SER A 101 5.62 0.18 -16.84
CA SER A 101 5.99 1.51 -17.34
C SER A 101 5.46 2.62 -16.43
N LEU A 102 6.22 3.70 -16.30
CA LEU A 102 5.96 4.93 -15.52
C LEU A 102 4.56 5.56 -15.67
N GLY A 103 3.67 5.05 -16.53
CA GLY A 103 2.27 5.48 -16.70
C GLY A 103 1.19 4.63 -16.01
N ARG A 104 1.51 3.48 -15.41
CA ARG A 104 0.60 2.73 -14.51
C ARG A 104 1.12 2.77 -13.08
N ALA A 105 1.45 3.96 -12.56
CA ALA A 105 2.07 4.08 -11.24
C ALA A 105 1.18 3.41 -10.17
N PRO A 106 1.60 2.26 -9.59
CA PRO A 106 0.80 1.55 -8.60
C PRO A 106 0.96 2.16 -7.21
N HIS A 107 1.52 3.37 -7.11
CA HIS A 107 1.77 4.07 -5.87
C HIS A 107 1.39 5.53 -6.05
N ARG A 108 0.65 6.06 -5.09
CA ARG A 108 0.05 7.39 -5.05
C ARG A 108 0.45 8.14 -3.77
N HIS A 109 1.59 7.77 -3.18
CA HIS A 109 2.03 8.30 -1.89
C HIS A 109 2.15 9.83 -1.89
N LYS A 110 2.62 10.43 -3.00
CA LYS A 110 2.70 11.90 -3.14
C LYS A 110 1.31 12.53 -3.12
N GLU A 111 0.34 11.95 -3.83
CA GLU A 111 -1.03 12.48 -3.86
C GLU A 111 -1.73 12.28 -2.51
N ILE A 112 -1.55 11.12 -1.86
CA ILE A 112 -2.03 10.86 -0.49
C ILE A 112 -1.48 11.94 0.46
N MET A 113 -0.18 12.19 0.43
CA MET A 113 0.47 13.20 1.26
C MET A 113 0.00 14.62 0.93
N GLY A 114 -0.25 14.93 -0.35
CA GLY A 114 -0.80 16.20 -0.78
C GLY A 114 -2.21 16.45 -0.23
N ALA A 115 -3.07 15.43 -0.30
CA ALA A 115 -4.43 15.48 0.22
C ALA A 115 -4.46 15.60 1.75
N LEU A 116 -3.63 14.82 2.47
CA LEU A 116 -3.54 14.88 3.94
C LEU A 116 -3.08 16.27 4.43
N ARG A 117 -2.12 16.90 3.74
CA ARG A 117 -1.68 18.27 4.10
C ARG A 117 -2.72 19.35 3.84
N GLN A 118 -3.63 19.11 2.91
CA GLN A 118 -4.73 20.02 2.58
C GLN A 118 -5.98 19.74 3.42
N ASP A 119 -5.87 18.89 4.45
CA ASP A 119 -7.00 18.46 5.28
C ASP A 119 -8.13 17.82 4.46
N GLN A 120 -7.76 17.01 3.46
CA GLN A 120 -8.68 16.27 2.59
C GLN A 120 -8.53 14.75 2.79
N PRO A 121 -8.89 14.23 3.97
CA PRO A 121 -8.71 12.81 4.29
C PRO A 121 -9.53 11.87 3.40
N ASP A 122 -10.69 12.32 2.91
CA ASP A 122 -11.50 11.54 1.95
C ASP A 122 -10.78 11.38 0.60
N LEU A 123 -10.12 12.42 0.11
CA LEU A 123 -9.35 12.35 -1.13
C LEU A 123 -8.12 11.44 -0.95
N ALA A 124 -7.43 11.54 0.19
CA ALA A 124 -6.32 10.65 0.52
C ALA A 124 -6.76 9.18 0.63
N ARG A 125 -7.94 8.93 1.22
CA ARG A 125 -8.57 7.61 1.28
C ARG A 125 -8.83 7.07 -0.13
N ASP A 126 -9.38 7.88 -1.02
CA ASP A 126 -9.73 7.46 -2.37
C ASP A 126 -8.47 7.13 -3.20
N PHE A 127 -7.39 7.89 -3.02
CA PHE A 127 -6.08 7.56 -3.61
C PHE A 127 -5.53 6.22 -3.13
N LEU A 128 -5.64 5.90 -1.83
CA LEU A 128 -5.22 4.61 -1.29
C LEU A 128 -6.11 3.46 -1.82
N ILE A 129 -7.42 3.68 -1.95
CA ILE A 129 -8.33 2.69 -2.53
C ILE A 129 -7.92 2.36 -3.97
N GLU A 130 -7.68 3.37 -4.80
CA GLU A 130 -7.23 3.18 -6.17
C GLU A 130 -5.89 2.48 -6.25
N GLU A 131 -4.94 2.85 -5.38
CA GLU A 131 -3.63 2.21 -5.28
C GLU A 131 -3.74 0.70 -5.03
N ILE A 132 -4.54 0.32 -4.02
CA ILE A 132 -4.78 -1.08 -3.67
C ILE A 132 -5.46 -1.83 -4.83
N ARG A 133 -6.46 -1.22 -5.49
CA ARG A 133 -7.16 -1.82 -6.64
C ARG A 133 -6.21 -2.07 -7.80
N ASN A 134 -5.48 -1.03 -8.22
CA ASN A 134 -4.57 -1.10 -9.36
C ASN A 134 -3.45 -2.13 -9.13
N ALA A 135 -2.87 -2.15 -7.91
CA ALA A 135 -1.86 -3.14 -7.57
C ALA A 135 -2.42 -4.58 -7.58
N SER A 136 -3.64 -4.78 -7.06
CA SER A 136 -4.27 -6.11 -7.06
C SER A 136 -4.68 -6.56 -8.46
N GLU A 137 -5.21 -5.68 -9.30
CA GLU A 137 -5.53 -5.96 -10.70
C GLU A 137 -4.27 -6.35 -11.48
N PHE A 138 -3.21 -5.57 -11.33
CA PHE A 138 -1.92 -5.91 -11.92
C PHE A 138 -1.42 -7.29 -11.49
N LEU A 139 -1.51 -7.63 -10.21
CA LEU A 139 -1.07 -8.94 -9.71
C LEU A 139 -1.96 -10.08 -10.24
N LEU A 140 -3.28 -9.86 -10.37
CA LEU A 140 -4.19 -10.85 -10.96
C LEU A 140 -3.85 -11.14 -12.43
N GLU A 141 -3.37 -10.13 -13.17
CA GLU A 141 -2.90 -10.26 -14.55
C GLU A 141 -1.50 -10.90 -14.64
N ALA A 142 -0.56 -10.42 -13.84
CA ALA A 142 0.87 -10.73 -13.99
C ALA A 142 1.30 -12.03 -13.30
N MET A 143 0.55 -12.50 -12.30
CA MET A 143 0.95 -13.65 -11.48
C MET A 143 0.20 -14.93 -11.82
N ARG A 144 0.89 -16.05 -11.64
CA ARG A 144 0.27 -17.37 -11.58
C ARG A 144 -0.24 -17.62 -10.16
N PHE A 145 -1.46 -18.10 -10.06
CA PHE A 145 -2.10 -18.47 -8.80
C PHE A 145 -2.24 -19.98 -8.74
N ARG A 146 -2.33 -20.54 -7.53
CA ARG A 146 -2.70 -21.94 -7.36
C ARG A 146 -4.11 -22.17 -7.89
N GLU A 147 -4.35 -23.34 -8.47
CA GLU A 147 -5.71 -23.80 -8.75
C GLU A 147 -6.48 -23.94 -7.42
N ALA A 148 -7.78 -23.68 -7.46
CA ALA A 148 -8.63 -23.98 -6.33
C ALA A 148 -8.73 -25.50 -6.23
N THR A 149 -8.37 -26.06 -5.08
CA THR A 149 -8.75 -27.43 -4.75
C THR A 149 -10.22 -27.38 -4.32
N ASP A 150 -11.07 -28.10 -5.04
CA ASP A 150 -12.49 -28.28 -4.71
C ASP A 150 -12.71 -28.89 -3.31
#